data_AF-A0A2V2EJI2-F1
#
_entry.id   AF-A0A2V2EJI2-F1
#
_cell.length_a   1.000
_cell.length_b   1.000
_cell.length_c   1.000
_cell.angle_alpha   90.00
_cell.angle_beta   90.00
_cell.angle_gamma   90.00
#
_symmetry.space_group_name_H-M   'P 1'
#
loop_
_entity.id
_entity.type
_entity.pdbx_description
1 polymer ?
#
loop_
_entity_poly.entity_id
_entity_poly.type
_entity_poly.pdbx_seq_one_letter_code
_entity_poly.pdbx_strand_id
1 'polypeptide(L)' 'MKGAVMTGKRDKKGRILRQGERQRQDGRYEYRYKDAYGETRSVYSWRLAE' A
#
# COMPACT_ATOMS: atom_id res chain seq x y z
N MET A 1 -18.90 -13.39 18.61
CA MET A 1 -18.26 -12.38 17.75
C MET A 1 -16.97 -12.95 17.19
N LYS A 2 -16.96 -13.45 15.94
CA LYS A 2 -15.69 -13.75 15.27
C LYS A 2 -15.12 -12.41 14.79
N GLY A 3 -14.07 -11.93 15.46
CA GLY A 3 -13.37 -10.72 15.06
C GLY A 3 -12.97 -10.83 13.60
N ALA A 4 -13.42 -9.88 12.78
CA ALA A 4 -13.02 -9.81 11.39
C ALA A 4 -11.49 -9.70 11.35
N VAL A 5 -10.82 -10.75 10.86
CA VAL A 5 -9.42 -10.63 10.47
C VAL A 5 -9.42 -9.54 9.40
N MET A 6 -8.90 -8.36 9.70
CA MET A 6 -8.69 -7.32 8.68
C MET A 6 -7.68 -7.90 7.70
N THR A 7 -8.17 -8.46 6.60
CA THR A 7 -7.44 -9.17 5.53
C THR A 7 -6.62 -8.22 4.64
N GLY A 8 -6.25 -7.06 5.18
CA GLY A 8 -5.42 -6.09 4.48
C GLY A 8 -3.98 -6.60 4.32
N LYS A 9 -3.34 -6.22 3.21
CA LYS A 9 -1.89 -6.40 3.03
C LYS A 9 -1.15 -5.76 4.20
N ARG A 10 -0.08 -6.40 4.65
CA ARG A 10 0.80 -5.83 5.68
C ARG A 10 2.20 -5.62 5.14
N ASP A 11 2.87 -4.60 5.64
CA ASP A 11 4.30 -4.41 5.39
C ASP A 11 5.16 -5.32 6.29
N LYS A 12 6.48 -5.32 6.09
CA LYS A 12 7.43 -6.10 6.90
C LYS A 12 7.41 -5.76 8.40
N LYS A 13 6.81 -4.62 8.78
CA LYS A 13 6.68 -4.16 10.17
C LYS A 13 5.29 -4.45 10.75
N GLY A 14 4.42 -5.14 10.02
CA GLY A 14 3.08 -5.53 10.47
C GLY A 14 2.01 -4.44 10.33
N ARG A 15 2.33 -3.29 9.71
CA ARG A 15 1.34 -2.22 9.47
C ARG A 15 0.41 -2.59 8.32
N ILE A 16 -0.86 -2.22 8.43
CA ILE A 16 -1.86 -2.45 7.38
C ILE A 16 -1.64 -1.44 6.25
N LEU A 17 -1.53 -1.93 5.02
CA LEU A 17 -1.46 -1.16 3.79
C LEU A 17 -2.86 -1.02 3.20
N ARG A 18 -3.20 0.20 2.77
CA ARG A 18 -4.43 0.53 2.04
C ARG A 18 -4.36 0.03 0.61
N GLN A 19 -5.48 0.11 -0.11
CA GLN A 19 -5.53 -0.25 -1.52
C GLN A 19 -4.55 0.63 -2.32
N GLY A 20 -3.78 0.01 -3.21
CA GLY A 20 -2.75 0.70 -3.99
C GLY A 20 -1.40 0.78 -3.29
N GLU A 21 -1.33 0.60 -1.97
CA GLU A 21 -0.08 0.67 -1.21
C GLU A 21 0.69 -0.66 -1.20
N ARG A 22 2.01 -0.57 -1.37
CA ARG A 22 2.93 -1.71 -1.36
C ARG A 22 4.26 -1.29 -0.75
N GLN A 23 4.86 -2.16 0.07
CA GLN A 23 6.27 -2.01 0.44
C GLN A 23 7.15 -2.72 -0.60
N ARG A 24 8.14 -2.00 -1.14
CA ARG A 24 9.14 -2.53 -2.07
C ARG A 24 10.26 -3.26 -1.31
N GLN A 25 11.05 -4.04 -2.04
CA GLN A 25 12.17 -4.78 -1.46
C GLN A 25 13.24 -3.85 -0.86
N ASP A 26 13.45 -2.69 -1.49
CA ASP A 26 14.36 -1.62 -1.05
C ASP A 26 13.85 -0.83 0.18
N GLY A 27 12.65 -1.15 0.68
CA GLY A 27 12.06 -0.52 1.86
C GLY A 27 11.20 0.72 1.57
N ARG A 28 11.18 1.22 0.32
CA ARG A 28 10.25 2.30 -0.08
C ARG A 28 8.81 1.82 -0.13
N TYR A 29 7.88 2.74 0.02
CA TYR A 29 6.47 2.56 -0.27
C TYR A 29 6.18 2.97 -1.71
N GLU A 30 5.35 2.17 -2.38
CA GLU A 30 4.73 2.48 -3.66
C GLU A 30 3.23 2.69 -3.42
N TYR A 31 2.68 3.80 -3.91
CA TYR A 31 1.25 3.99 -4.08
C TYR A 31 0.91 3.90 -5.57
N ARG A 32 0.14 2.88 -5.95
CA ARG A 32 -0.29 2.62 -7.33
C ARG A 32 -1.76 2.96 -7.50
N TYR A 33 -2.07 3.79 -8.49
CA TYR A 33 -3.43 4.18 -8.84
C TYR A 33 -3.62 4.23 -10.35
N LYS A 34 -4.89 4.22 -10.78
CA LYS A 34 -5.25 4.58 -12.16
C LYS A 34 -5.55 6.07 -12.19
N ASP A 35 -4.93 6.80 -13.10
CA ASP A 35 -5.27 8.22 -13.30
C ASP A 35 -6.60 8.37 -14.05
N ALA A 36 -7.00 9.63 -14.30
CA ALA A 36 -8.25 9.96 -14.99
C ALA A 36 -8.32 9.40 -16.43
N TYR A 37 -7.17 9.05 -17.03
CA TYR A 37 -7.08 8.46 -18.35
C TYR A 37 -7.03 6.93 -18.30
N GLY A 38 -7.11 6.34 -17.10
CA GLY A 38 -7.03 4.90 -16.87
C GLY A 38 -5.60 4.35 -16.87
N GLU A 39 -4.59 5.21 -16.99
CA GLU A 39 -3.19 4.81 -17.01
C GLU A 39 -2.71 4.52 -15.58
N THR A 40 -1.89 3.48 -15.44
CA THR A 40 -1.34 3.10 -14.13
C THR A 40 -0.18 4.03 -13.77
N ARG A 41 -0.32 4.73 -12.65
CA ARG A 41 0.72 5.59 -12.07
C ARG A 41 1.23 4.99 -10.76
N SER A 42 2.51 5.24 -10.48
CA SER A 42 3.16 4.84 -9.23
C SER A 42 3.88 6.04 -8.62
N VAL A 43 3.62 6.29 -7.33
CA VAL A 43 4.33 7.29 -6.52
C VAL A 43 5.17 6.55 -5.49
N TYR A 44 6.40 7.01 -5.25
CA TYR A 44 7.34 6.38 -4.34
C TYR A 44 7.69 7.30 -3.17
N SER A 45 7.79 6.73 -1.97
CA SER A 45 8.20 7.46 -0.76
C SER A 45 9.00 6.56 0.18
N TRP A 46 9.93 7.14 0.94
CA TRP A 46 10.59 6.45 2.04
C TRP A 46 9.71 6.32 3.29
N ARG A 47 8.62 7.09 3.35
CA ARG A 47 7.66 7.12 4.44
C ARG A 47 6.33 6.56 3.95
N LEU A 48 5.65 5.80 4.80
CA LEU A 48 4.24 5.47 4.58
C LEU A 48 3.46 6.78 4.77
N ALA A 49 2.73 7.23 3.75
CA ALA A 49 1.89 8.42 3.87
C ALA A 49 0.60 8.01 4.58
N GLU A 50 0.23 8.70 5.66
CA GLU A 50 -0.98 8.43 6.45
C GLU A 50 -2.20 9.23 5.98
#